data_AF-A0A520Q2I3-F1
#
_entry.id   AF-A0A520Q2I3-F1
#
_cell.length_a   1.000
_cell.length_b   1.000
_cell.length_c   1.000
_cell.angle_alpha   90.00
_cell.angle_beta   90.00
_cell.angle_gamma   90.00
#
_symmetry.space_group_name_H-M   'P 1'
#
loop_
_entity.id
_entity.type
_entity.pdbx_description
1 polymer ?
#
loop_
_entity_poly.entity_id
_entity_poly.type
_entity_poly.pdbx_seq_one_letter_code
_entity_poly.pdbx_strand_id
1 'polypeptide(L)' 'CETPNDEDAIWCKSCGERVAPVECEACSTMNDPDASFCKKCAAPLGAEASEDDEDDEAAEEERA' A
#
# COMPACT_ATOMS: atom_id res chain seq x y z
N CYS A 1 5.16 0.97 -9.29
CA CYS A 1 5.14 0.48 -10.70
C CYS A 1 5.18 1.62 -11.75
N GLU A 2 5.31 2.89 -11.35
CA GLU A 2 5.42 4.06 -12.25
C GLU A 2 4.26 4.24 -13.25
N THR A 3 3.15 3.52 -13.06
CA THR A 3 1.98 3.62 -13.92
C THR A 3 1.26 4.95 -13.66
N PRO A 4 1.01 5.77 -14.69
CA PRO A 4 0.19 6.97 -14.53
C PRO A 4 -1.25 6.59 -14.17
N ASN A 5 -1.75 7.13 -13.06
CA ASN A 5 -3.13 7.00 -12.59
C ASN A 5 -3.90 8.32 -12.76
N ASP A 6 -5.23 8.25 -12.67
CA ASP A 6 -6.09 9.43 -12.65
C ASP A 6 -5.81 10.28 -11.40
N GLU A 7 -6.09 11.58 -11.50
CA GLU A 7 -5.82 12.56 -10.42
C GLU A 7 -6.53 12.23 -9.09
N ASP A 8 -7.69 11.57 -9.17
CA ASP A 8 -8.50 11.17 -8.01
C ASP A 8 -8.36 9.68 -7.67
N ALA A 9 -7.40 8.97 -8.26
CA ALA A 9 -7.19 7.55 -7.98
C ALA A 9 -6.73 7.32 -6.53
N ILE A 10 -7.40 6.42 -5.83
CA ILE A 10 -6.99 5.99 -4.48
C ILE A 10 -5.96 4.86 -4.56
N TRP A 11 -6.16 3.95 -5.52
CA TRP A 11 -5.36 2.75 -5.74
C TRP A 11 -4.77 2.76 -7.15
N CYS A 12 -3.56 2.22 -7.31
CA CYS A 12 -2.94 2.08 -8.62
C CYS A 12 -3.65 1.02 -9.44
N LYS A 13 -4.10 1.39 -10.65
CA LYS A 13 -4.79 0.48 -11.58
C LYS A 13 -3.95 -0.71 -12.08
N SER A 14 -2.64 -0.68 -11.86
CA SER A 14 -1.69 -1.68 -12.37
C SER A 14 -1.19 -2.60 -11.26
N CYS A 15 -0.81 -2.06 -10.11
CA CYS A 15 -0.22 -2.85 -9.02
C CYS A 15 -1.02 -2.87 -7.72
N GLY A 16 -2.21 -2.25 -7.66
CA GLY A 16 -3.05 -2.27 -6.46
C GLY A 16 -2.59 -1.38 -5.31
N GLU A 17 -1.33 -0.94 -5.31
CA GLU A 17 -0.75 -0.07 -4.27
C GLU A 17 -1.53 1.23 -4.09
N ARG A 18 -1.62 1.74 -2.85
CA ARG A 18 -2.24 3.04 -2.59
C ARG A 18 -1.43 4.15 -3.26
N VAL A 19 -2.12 5.10 -3.88
CA VAL A 19 -1.50 6.30 -4.48
C VAL A 19 -2.06 7.60 -3.93
N ALA A 20 -3.25 7.58 -3.32
CA ALA A 20 -3.80 8.75 -2.65
C ALA A 20 -3.16 8.98 -1.27
N PRO A 21 -2.85 10.25 -0.92
CA PRO A 21 -2.29 10.60 0.38
C PRO A 21 -3.23 10.25 1.54
N VAL A 22 -2.66 9.98 2.71
CA VAL A 22 -3.40 9.55 3.91
C VAL A 22 -3.44 10.68 4.93
N GLU A 23 -4.65 11.10 5.31
CA GLU A 23 -4.85 12.04 6.41
C GLU A 23 -4.71 11.34 7.76
N CYS A 24 -3.91 11.92 8.66
CA CYS A 24 -3.76 11.41 10.01
C CYS A 24 -5.00 11.75 10.87
N GLU A 25 -5.71 10.76 11.37
CA GLU A 25 -6.89 10.97 12.24
C GLU A 25 -6.55 11.65 13.58
N ALA A 26 -5.30 11.54 14.04
CA ALA A 26 -4.88 12.14 15.31
C ALA A 26 -4.55 13.64 15.21
N CYS A 27 -4.12 14.13 14.04
CA CYS A 27 -3.64 15.52 13.91
C CYS A 27 -3.91 16.19 12.55
N SER A 28 -4.70 15.55 11.68
CA SER A 28 -5.10 16.01 10.33
C SER A 28 -3.94 16.37 9.41
N THR A 29 -2.77 15.77 9.63
CA THR A 29 -1.61 15.95 8.72
C THR A 29 -1.73 14.99 7.55
N MET A 30 -1.56 15.49 6.33
CA MET A 30 -1.46 14.67 5.12
C MET A 30 -0.10 13.99 5.02
N ASN A 31 -0.11 12.68 4.81
CA ASN A 31 1.07 11.82 4.71
C ASN A 31 1.09 11.11 3.36
N ASP A 32 2.26 10.59 3.00
CA ASP A 32 2.47 9.82 1.79
C ASP A 32 1.63 8.54 1.81
N PRO A 33 1.19 8.03 0.64
CA PRO A 33 0.32 6.85 0.54
C PRO A 33 0.94 5.59 1.16
N ASP A 34 2.26 5.50 1.21
CA ASP A 34 3.07 4.41 1.74
C ASP A 34 3.53 4.64 3.20
N ALA A 35 3.13 5.74 3.84
CA ALA A 35 3.55 6.05 5.19
C ALA A 35 2.84 5.18 6.24
N SER A 36 3.60 4.41 7.02
CA SER A 36 3.05 3.64 8.15
C SER A 36 2.77 4.49 9.39
N PHE A 37 3.43 5.64 9.53
CA PHE A 37 3.30 6.54 10.69
C PHE A 37 3.20 8.00 10.25
N CYS A 38 2.48 8.80 11.03
CA CYS A 38 2.34 10.22 10.76
C CYS A 38 3.68 10.96 10.92
N LYS A 39 4.09 11.69 9.87
CA LYS A 39 5.34 12.47 9.88
C LYS A 39 5.40 13.62 10.88
N LYS A 40 4.25 13.99 11.46
CA LYS A 40 4.13 15.09 12.43
C LYS A 40 3.99 14.60 13.88
N CYS A 41 3.10 13.64 14.11
CA CYS A 41 2.74 13.22 15.47
C CYS A 41 3.11 11.77 15.81
N ALA A 42 3.70 11.03 14.86
CA ALA A 42 4.06 9.62 14.99
C ALA A 42 2.91 8.66 15.31
N ALA A 43 1.64 9.10 15.25
CA ALA A 43 0.50 8.19 15.33
C ALA A 43 0.51 7.19 14.15
N PRO A 44 0.13 5.93 14.37
CA PRO A 44 0.02 4.95 13.30
C PRO A 44 -1.04 5.42 12.28
N LEU A 45 -0.74 5.25 11.00
CA LEU A 45 -1.68 5.48 9.92
C LEU A 45 -2.26 4.12 9.52
N GLY A 46 -3.59 4.01 9.45
CA GLY A 46 -4.28 2.76 9.17
C GLY A 46 -3.73 2.10 7.91
N ALA A 47 -2.94 1.04 8.12
CA ALA A 47 -2.46 0.17 7.07
C ALA A 47 -3.58 -0.82 6.77
N GLU A 48 -4.34 -0.56 5.71
CA GLU A 48 -4.98 -1.65 4.99
C GLU A 48 -3.81 -2.40 4.34
N ALA A 49 -3.29 -3.40 5.05
CA ALA A 49 -2.19 -4.23 4.62
C ALA A 49 -2.53 -4.84 3.26
N SER A 50 -1.79 -4.45 2.22
CA SER A 50 -1.46 -5.40 1.15
C SER A 50 -0.60 -6.48 1.81
N GLU A 51 -1.26 -7.56 2.22
CA GLU A 51 -0.64 -8.83 2.57
C GLU A 51 -0.05 -9.44 1.29
N ASP A 52 1.12 -8.95 0.87
CA ASP A 52 2.07 -9.75 0.09
C ASP A 52 2.85 -10.62 1.10
N ASP A 53 2.16 -11.58 1.70
CA ASP A 53 2.73 -12.63 2.54
C ASP A 53 2.07 -13.96 2.15
N GLU A 54 2.44 -14.48 0.98
CA GLU A 54 2.37 -15.93 0.72
C GLU A 54 3.50 -16.33 -0.26
N ASP A 55 4.72 -16.31 0.27
CA ASP A 55 5.80 -17.23 -0.11
C ASP A 55 5.42 -18.63 0.41
N ASP A 56 4.96 -19.55 -0.47
CA ASP A 56 5.14 -21.02 -0.48
C ASP A 56 4.25 -21.56 -1.61
N GLU A 57 4.75 -22.13 -2.71
CA GLU A 57 5.10 -23.54 -2.78
C GLU A 57 6.03 -23.78 -3.99
N ALA A 58 7.27 -24.16 -3.72
CA ALA A 58 8.13 -24.86 -4.66
C ALA A 58 8.00 -26.37 -4.47
N ALA A 59 7.96 -27.11 -5.59
CA ALA A 59 7.78 -28.57 -5.75
C ALA A 59 6.30 -29.01 -5.64
N GLU A 60 5.71 -29.81 -6.53
CA GLU A 60 6.13 -31.07 -7.16
C GLU A 60 5.38 -31.19 -8.53
N GLU A 61 5.63 -32.04 -9.50
CA GLU A 61 6.47 -33.22 -9.70
C GLU A 61 6.46 -33.47 -11.22
N GLU A 62 7.48 -34.18 -11.69
CA GLU A 62 7.72 -34.53 -13.09
C GLU A 62 6.54 -35.28 -13.73
N ARG A 63 6.20 -34.95 -15.00
CA ARG A 63 5.39 -35.85 -15.81
C ARG A 63 5.55 -35.66 -17.33
N ALA A 64 6.10 -36.74 -17.91
CA ALA A 64 6.10 -37.22 -19.30
C ALA A 64 7.38 -36.99 -20.11
#